data_AF-A0A2V9DLW4-F1
#
_entry.id   AF-A0A2V9DLW4-F1
#
_cell.length_a   1.000
_cell.length_b   1.000
_cell.length_c   1.000
_cell.angle_alpha   90.00
_cell.angle_beta   90.00
_cell.angle_gamma   90.00
#
_symmetry.space_group_name_H-M   'P 1'
#
loop_
_entity.id
_entity.type
_entity.pdbx_description
1 polymer ?
#
loop_
_entity_poly.entity_id
_entity_poly.type
_entity_poly.pdbx_seq_one_letter_code
_entity_poly.pdbx_strand_id
1 'polypeptide(L)'
;MANSKGRSVHTMQKAMTRILLSCAVIVALCGASALADDALLRSSLIGSNPRVLIGGVASGGAPWKVQEGSTSLDDEGRLRVKIEGLVLVPLGTPGPITQVSASLVCGGTGGAVVATTGAVRLSAEGDAKIEAKINLPSSCFGPVVLVRVAGVNGTLLPAPSAWIAASGFNSTSTDQDDHDRDNK
;
A
#
# COMPACT_ATOMS: atom_id res chain seq x y z
N MET A 1 -5.37 -91.78 -20.30
CA MET A 1 -4.19 -91.15 -20.92
C MET A 1 -4.67 -90.16 -21.97
N ALA A 2 -4.25 -88.90 -21.82
CA ALA A 2 -4.17 -87.78 -22.79
C ALA A 2 -5.17 -87.65 -23.96
N ASN A 3 -5.88 -86.51 -24.04
CA ASN A 3 -5.80 -85.50 -25.14
C ASN A 3 -6.85 -84.39 -24.88
N SER A 4 -6.47 -83.11 -24.75
CA SER A 4 -6.28 -82.08 -25.80
C SER A 4 -7.53 -81.28 -26.17
N LYS A 5 -7.34 -79.94 -26.18
CA LYS A 5 -8.11 -78.85 -26.83
C LYS A 5 -9.54 -78.63 -26.29
N GLY A 6 -10.04 -77.41 -26.07
CA GLY A 6 -9.56 -76.05 -26.30
C GLY A 6 -10.76 -75.09 -26.36
N ARG A 7 -10.54 -73.83 -25.92
CA ARG A 7 -11.28 -72.58 -26.22
C ARG A 7 -12.82 -72.57 -26.14
N SER A 8 -13.36 -71.60 -25.42
CA SER A 8 -13.91 -70.41 -26.10
C SER A 8 -14.16 -69.26 -25.13
N VAL A 9 -13.56 -68.11 -25.45
CA VAL A 9 -13.89 -66.80 -24.87
C VAL A 9 -15.05 -66.27 -25.71
N HIS A 10 -16.22 -66.13 -25.11
CA HIS A 10 -17.26 -65.26 -25.65
C HIS A 10 -17.61 -64.22 -24.59
N THR A 11 -16.95 -63.08 -24.74
CA THR A 11 -17.18 -61.84 -24.00
C THR A 11 -18.63 -61.40 -24.23
N MET A 12 -19.39 -61.44 -23.15
CA MET A 12 -20.81 -61.15 -23.09
C MET A 12 -21.02 -59.63 -23.21
N GLN A 13 -21.60 -59.22 -24.32
CA GLN A 13 -22.00 -57.85 -24.60
C GLN A 13 -23.53 -57.79 -24.51
N LYS A 14 -24.08 -56.98 -23.59
CA LYS A 14 -25.18 -56.01 -23.84
C LYS A 14 -25.86 -55.49 -22.58
N ALA A 15 -26.10 -54.17 -22.65
CA ALA A 15 -27.19 -53.39 -22.07
C ALA A 15 -27.20 -53.16 -20.55
N MET A 16 -26.74 -51.98 -20.11
CA MET A 16 -27.58 -50.80 -19.83
C MET A 16 -28.53 -50.99 -18.64
N THR A 17 -28.16 -50.51 -17.45
CA THR A 17 -29.11 -50.00 -16.46
C THR A 17 -28.47 -48.92 -15.57
N ARG A 18 -28.72 -47.66 -15.96
CA ARG A 18 -29.00 -46.43 -15.18
C ARG A 18 -28.34 -46.18 -13.78
N ILE A 19 -27.56 -45.10 -13.76
CA ILE A 19 -27.72 -43.85 -12.96
C ILE A 19 -27.29 -43.85 -11.46
N LEU A 20 -26.33 -42.94 -11.22
CA LEU A 20 -25.90 -42.23 -9.99
C LEU A 20 -25.07 -43.00 -8.95
N LEU A 21 -23.77 -42.70 -8.92
CA LEU A 21 -23.07 -42.43 -7.66
C LEU A 21 -21.91 -41.45 -7.91
N SER A 22 -21.99 -40.32 -7.21
CA SER A 22 -21.04 -39.21 -7.21
C SER A 22 -19.69 -39.61 -6.62
N CYS A 23 -18.59 -39.25 -7.28
CA CYS A 23 -17.30 -39.05 -6.60
C CYS A 23 -16.92 -37.58 -6.82
N ALA A 24 -17.10 -36.79 -5.76
CA ALA A 24 -16.77 -35.39 -5.68
C ALA A 24 -15.29 -35.17 -6.03
N VAL A 25 -15.03 -34.42 -7.10
CA VAL A 25 -13.73 -33.78 -7.28
C VAL A 25 -13.72 -32.59 -6.32
N ILE A 26 -13.17 -32.79 -5.12
CA ILE A 26 -12.86 -31.67 -4.21
C ILE A 26 -11.70 -30.93 -4.85
N VAL A 27 -12.00 -29.89 -5.63
CA VAL A 27 -11.03 -28.86 -5.98
C VAL A 27 -10.73 -28.15 -4.67
N ALA A 28 -9.57 -28.44 -4.09
CA ALA A 28 -9.02 -27.69 -2.97
C ALA A 28 -8.74 -26.27 -3.47
N LEU A 29 -9.75 -25.40 -3.36
CA LEU A 29 -9.60 -23.97 -3.49
C LEU A 29 -8.79 -23.53 -2.26
N CYS A 30 -7.47 -23.49 -2.39
CA CYS A 30 -6.65 -22.71 -1.48
C CYS A 30 -7.06 -21.24 -1.69
N GLY A 31 -8.08 -20.81 -0.95
CA GLY A 31 -8.34 -19.41 -0.74
C GLY A 31 -7.10 -18.85 -0.05
N ALA A 32 -6.25 -18.15 -0.81
CA ALA A 32 -5.30 -17.24 -0.22
C ALA A 32 -6.16 -16.16 0.44
N SER A 33 -6.41 -16.30 1.74
CA SER A 33 -6.88 -15.18 2.55
C SER A 33 -5.79 -14.13 2.46
N ALA A 34 -5.96 -13.16 1.56
CA ALA A 34 -5.25 -11.91 1.67
C ALA A 34 -5.63 -11.39 3.06
N LEU A 35 -4.68 -11.41 4.01
CA LEU A 35 -4.85 -10.67 5.25
C LEU A 35 -5.03 -9.22 4.80
N ALA A 36 -6.27 -8.75 4.79
CA ALA A 36 -6.55 -7.34 4.72
C ALA A 36 -5.94 -6.76 6.00
N ASP A 37 -4.69 -6.31 5.90
CA ASP A 37 -4.04 -5.54 6.95
C ASP A 37 -4.98 -4.39 7.31
N ASP A 38 -5.31 -4.29 8.59
CA ASP A 38 -6.23 -3.30 9.18
C ASP A 38 -5.60 -1.90 9.18
N ALA A 39 -5.42 -1.33 7.99
CA ALA A 39 -4.74 -0.05 7.81
C ALA A 39 -5.73 1.12 7.85
N LEU A 40 -5.56 2.01 8.83
CA LEU A 40 -6.25 3.31 8.91
C LEU A 40 -5.98 4.21 7.70
N LEU A 41 -4.79 4.09 7.11
CA LEU A 41 -4.40 4.80 5.90
C LEU A 41 -3.55 3.88 5.04
N ARG A 42 -3.88 3.79 3.75
CA ARG A 42 -2.98 3.38 2.67
C ARG A 42 -3.12 4.39 1.55
N SER A 43 -2.01 4.99 1.13
CA SER A 43 -2.04 6.00 0.08
C SER A 43 -0.70 6.12 -0.63
N SER A 44 -0.73 6.66 -1.84
CA SER A 44 0.46 7.12 -2.53
C SER A 44 1.00 8.40 -1.88
N LEU A 45 2.23 8.78 -2.23
CA LEU A 45 2.80 10.08 -1.88
C LEU A 45 2.84 10.99 -3.10
N ILE A 46 2.43 12.24 -2.92
CA ILE A 46 2.44 13.27 -3.95
C ILE A 46 3.31 14.41 -3.47
N GLY A 47 4.18 14.92 -4.36
CA GLY A 47 5.02 16.06 -4.06
C GLY A 47 4.23 17.35 -3.87
N SER A 48 4.79 18.30 -3.13
CA SER A 48 4.12 19.55 -2.78
C SER A 48 4.17 20.60 -3.88
N ASN A 49 3.18 21.50 -3.90
CA ASN A 49 3.28 22.81 -4.54
C ASN A 49 3.41 23.92 -3.48
N PRO A 50 4.06 25.06 -3.79
CA PRO A 50 4.21 26.17 -2.85
C PRO A 50 2.88 26.80 -2.44
N ARG A 51 2.88 27.48 -1.29
CA ARG A 51 1.72 28.23 -0.72
C ARG A 51 0.52 27.36 -0.38
N VAL A 52 0.76 26.14 0.07
CA VAL A 52 -0.29 25.23 0.56
C VAL A 52 -0.06 24.98 2.04
N LEU A 53 -1.12 25.07 2.85
CA LEU A 53 -1.08 24.76 4.27
C LEU A 53 -1.88 23.49 4.51
N ILE A 54 -1.26 22.51 5.18
CA ILE A 54 -1.93 21.31 5.65
C ILE A 54 -1.63 21.15 7.14
N GLY A 55 -2.67 21.14 7.95
CA GLY A 55 -2.60 21.06 9.39
C GLY A 55 -1.64 22.01 10.08
N GLY A 56 -1.67 23.28 9.65
CA GLY A 56 -0.81 24.35 10.16
C GLY A 56 0.63 24.29 9.66
N VAL A 57 0.99 23.31 8.83
CA VAL A 57 2.33 23.18 8.24
C VAL A 57 2.30 23.75 6.82
N ALA A 58 3.16 24.73 6.57
CA ALA A 58 3.34 25.30 5.23
C ALA A 58 4.13 24.35 4.32
N SER A 59 3.81 24.35 3.03
CA SER A 59 4.56 23.62 2.02
C SER A 59 5.92 24.27 1.75
N GLY A 60 6.83 23.51 1.13
CA GLY A 60 8.10 24.01 0.64
C GLY A 60 7.94 25.20 -0.32
N GLY A 61 8.96 26.05 -0.41
CA GLY A 61 8.94 27.26 -1.24
C GLY A 61 8.97 27.02 -2.75
N ALA A 62 9.18 25.78 -3.20
CA ALA A 62 9.25 25.40 -4.60
C ALA A 62 8.59 24.03 -4.83
N PRO A 63 8.16 23.69 -6.06
CA PRO A 63 7.49 22.43 -6.33
C PRO A 63 8.40 21.23 -6.11
N TRP A 64 7.84 20.19 -5.50
CA TRP A 64 8.49 18.90 -5.31
C TRP A 64 7.73 17.84 -6.08
N LYS A 65 8.44 16.81 -6.52
CA LYS A 65 7.86 15.63 -7.16
C LYS A 65 8.39 14.38 -6.47
N VAL A 66 7.52 13.39 -6.32
CA VAL A 66 7.87 12.03 -5.95
C VAL A 66 7.73 11.18 -7.21
N GLN A 67 8.72 10.35 -7.51
CA GLN A 67 8.61 9.41 -8.63
C GLN A 67 7.65 8.28 -8.28
N GLU A 68 7.92 7.62 -7.15
CA GLU A 68 7.07 6.61 -6.56
C GLU A 68 7.11 6.77 -5.04
N GLY A 69 5.97 6.60 -4.38
CA GLY A 69 5.94 6.67 -2.93
C GLY A 69 4.65 6.15 -2.38
N SER A 70 4.74 5.56 -1.20
CA SER A 70 3.61 4.99 -0.49
C SER A 70 3.71 5.28 1.00
N THR A 71 2.55 5.36 1.62
CA THR A 71 2.42 5.47 3.06
C THR A 71 1.35 4.53 3.56
N SER A 72 1.59 3.95 4.73
CA SER A 72 0.61 3.16 5.45
C SER A 72 0.65 3.48 6.94
N LEU A 73 -0.52 3.50 7.56
CA LEU A 73 -0.71 3.64 8.99
C LEU A 73 -1.76 2.63 9.41
N ASP A 74 -1.48 1.84 10.44
CA ASP A 74 -2.46 0.95 11.07
C ASP A 74 -3.04 1.53 12.36
N ASP A 75 -4.03 0.83 12.89
CA ASP A 75 -4.79 1.18 14.09
C ASP A 75 -3.93 1.20 15.36
N GLU A 76 -2.83 0.46 15.37
CA GLU A 76 -1.89 0.53 16.47
C GLU A 76 -0.89 1.68 16.30
N GLY A 77 -0.88 2.41 15.18
CA GLY A 77 0.00 3.54 14.96
C GLY A 77 1.39 3.19 14.43
N ARG A 78 1.56 2.03 13.78
CA ARG A 78 2.77 1.75 12.99
C ARG A 78 2.67 2.50 11.67
N LEU A 79 3.46 3.56 11.55
CA LEU A 79 3.59 4.36 10.35
C LEU A 79 4.75 3.85 9.51
N ARG A 80 4.48 3.58 8.23
CA ARG A 80 5.51 3.28 7.22
C ARG A 80 5.37 4.25 6.06
N VAL A 81 6.49 4.86 5.67
CA VAL A 81 6.58 5.75 4.51
C VAL A 81 7.75 5.29 3.67
N LYS A 82 7.50 4.98 2.40
CA LYS A 82 8.51 4.66 1.40
C LYS A 82 8.50 5.75 0.34
N ILE A 83 9.67 6.31 0.07
CA ILE A 83 9.87 7.42 -0.86
C ILE A 83 10.93 6.99 -1.85
N GLU A 84 10.63 7.09 -3.13
CA GLU A 84 11.56 6.88 -4.23
C GLU A 84 11.54 8.10 -5.17
N GLY A 85 12.72 8.64 -5.46
CA GLY A 85 12.87 9.77 -6.38
C GLY A 85 12.17 11.06 -5.94
N LEU A 86 12.25 11.44 -4.66
CA LEU A 86 11.77 12.73 -4.17
C LEU A 86 12.75 13.85 -4.56
N VAL A 87 12.33 14.71 -5.47
CA VAL A 87 13.18 15.77 -6.02
C VAL A 87 12.51 17.14 -5.98
N LEU A 88 13.34 18.16 -5.78
CA LEU A 88 12.99 19.55 -5.98
C LEU A 88 12.97 19.83 -7.49
N VAL A 89 11.79 20.11 -8.04
CA VAL A 89 11.56 20.15 -9.49
C VAL A 89 12.53 21.06 -10.24
N PRO A 90 12.85 22.30 -9.79
CA PRO A 90 13.81 23.16 -10.47
C PRO A 90 15.25 22.61 -10.53
N LEU A 91 15.62 21.69 -9.63
CA LEU A 91 16.98 21.14 -9.55
C LEU A 91 17.09 19.71 -10.10
N GLY A 92 15.97 18.98 -10.18
CA GLY A 92 15.96 17.56 -10.53
C GLY A 92 16.63 16.66 -9.49
N THR A 93 16.96 17.19 -8.31
CA THR A 93 17.58 16.49 -7.18
C THR A 93 16.91 16.91 -5.88
N PRO A 94 17.18 16.26 -4.74
CA PRO A 94 16.75 16.75 -3.42
C PRO A 94 17.33 18.12 -3.03
N GLY A 95 18.28 18.66 -3.78
CA GLY A 95 18.99 19.89 -3.43
C GLY A 95 19.77 19.74 -2.11
N PRO A 96 19.75 20.74 -1.21
CA PRO A 96 20.49 20.66 0.05
C PRO A 96 19.76 19.84 1.14
N ILE A 97 18.60 19.25 0.83
CA ILE A 97 17.82 18.48 1.80
C ILE A 97 18.49 17.12 1.97
N THR A 98 18.82 16.79 3.22
CA THR A 98 19.59 15.57 3.56
C THR A 98 18.82 14.64 4.50
N GLN A 99 17.75 15.13 5.12
CA GLN A 99 16.93 14.35 6.03
C GLN A 99 15.45 14.73 5.92
N VAL A 100 14.58 13.75 6.12
CA VAL A 100 13.13 13.90 6.13
C VAL A 100 12.52 13.28 7.38
N SER A 101 11.35 13.77 7.78
CA SER A 101 10.52 13.18 8.84
C SER A 101 9.08 13.11 8.37
N ALA A 102 8.33 12.14 8.88
CA ALA A 102 6.89 12.06 8.66
C ALA A 102 6.14 12.66 9.84
N SER A 103 5.03 13.35 9.56
CA SER A 103 4.07 13.81 10.57
C SER A 103 2.67 13.38 10.21
N LEU A 104 1.90 13.02 11.23
CA LEU A 104 0.49 12.70 11.08
C LEU A 104 -0.35 13.94 11.40
N VAL A 105 -1.23 14.30 10.49
CA VAL A 105 -2.29 15.28 10.69
C VAL A 105 -3.62 14.52 10.83
N CYS A 106 -4.42 14.91 11.82
CA CYS A 106 -5.72 14.29 12.08
C CYS A 106 -6.85 15.33 12.11
N GLY A 107 -7.87 15.17 11.26
CA GLY A 107 -9.05 16.03 11.22
C GLY A 107 -9.81 16.12 12.54
N GLY A 108 -9.90 15.00 13.29
CA GLY A 108 -10.51 14.93 14.61
C GLY A 108 -9.88 15.83 15.69
N THR A 109 -8.71 16.40 15.41
CA THR A 109 -7.96 17.30 16.31
C THR A 109 -7.94 18.75 15.84
N GLY A 110 -8.95 19.16 15.07
CA GLY A 110 -8.97 20.47 14.39
C GLY A 110 -8.05 20.51 13.17
N GLY A 111 -7.71 19.34 12.63
CA GLY A 111 -6.81 19.20 11.49
C GLY A 111 -5.37 19.52 11.81
N ALA A 112 -4.88 19.37 13.04
CA ALA A 112 -3.50 19.70 13.42
C ALA A 112 -2.54 18.50 13.27
N VAL A 113 -1.24 18.77 13.29
CA VAL A 113 -0.21 17.74 13.49
C VAL A 113 -0.33 17.17 14.90
N VAL A 114 -0.51 15.85 15.00
CA VAL A 114 -0.66 15.14 16.28
C VAL A 114 0.56 14.29 16.64
N ALA A 115 1.37 13.94 15.64
CA ALA A 115 2.57 13.15 15.82
C ALA A 115 3.64 13.49 14.79
N THR A 116 4.89 13.28 15.15
CA THR A 116 6.07 13.46 14.31
C THR A 116 7.05 12.34 14.60
N THR A 117 7.56 11.72 13.54
CA THR A 117 8.62 10.70 13.61
C THR A 117 10.00 11.33 13.76
N GLY A 118 11.00 10.51 14.09
CA GLY A 118 12.41 10.90 14.00
C GLY A 118 12.82 11.18 12.55
N ALA A 119 13.93 11.92 12.40
CA ALA A 119 14.52 12.19 11.10
C ALA A 119 15.20 10.93 10.54
N VAL A 120 15.05 10.71 9.23
CA VAL A 120 15.79 9.69 8.48
C VAL A 120 16.57 10.36 7.35
N ARG A 121 17.64 9.72 6.90
CA ARG A 121 18.44 10.20 5.77
C ARG A 121 17.63 10.11 4.47
N LEU A 122 17.73 11.17 3.67
CA LEU A 122 17.30 11.20 2.27
C LEU A 122 18.56 10.98 1.42
N SER A 123 18.52 10.02 0.50
CA SER A 123 19.64 9.76 -0.42
C SER A 123 19.82 10.90 -1.44
N ALA A 124 20.90 10.87 -2.21
CA ALA A 124 21.12 11.83 -3.29
C ALA A 124 20.12 11.64 -4.45
N GLU A 125 19.59 10.43 -4.59
CA GLU A 125 18.56 10.05 -5.56
C GLU A 125 17.14 10.44 -5.10
N GLY A 126 16.98 10.86 -3.83
CA GLY A 126 15.69 11.23 -3.26
C GLY A 126 14.95 10.06 -2.61
N ASP A 127 15.66 9.03 -2.19
CA ASP A 127 15.07 7.85 -1.57
C ASP A 127 15.13 7.92 -0.05
N ALA A 128 14.06 7.49 0.61
CA ALA A 128 14.00 7.38 2.06
C ALA A 128 12.96 6.36 2.51
N LYS A 129 13.23 5.73 3.65
CA LYS A 129 12.29 4.83 4.34
C LYS A 129 12.12 5.28 5.78
N ILE A 130 10.87 5.50 6.20
CA ILE A 130 10.49 5.81 7.58
C ILE A 130 9.64 4.66 8.09
N GLU A 131 10.07 4.03 9.18
CA GLU A 131 9.28 3.06 9.93
C GLU A 131 9.28 3.49 11.39
N ALA A 132 8.11 3.80 11.93
CA ALA A 132 7.98 4.34 13.28
C ALA A 132 6.68 3.89 13.93
N LYS A 133 6.72 3.78 15.26
CA LYS A 133 5.51 3.71 16.08
C LYS A 133 5.17 5.12 16.56
N ILE A 134 3.98 5.61 16.27
CA ILE A 134 3.47 6.90 16.73
C ILE A 134 2.27 6.70 17.66
N ASN A 135 2.14 7.58 18.64
CA ASN A 135 0.97 7.59 19.51
C ASN A 135 -0.20 8.21 18.75
N LEU A 136 -1.25 7.42 18.51
CA LEU A 136 -2.47 7.92 17.89
C LEU A 136 -3.38 8.55 18.94
N PRO A 137 -4.02 9.69 18.64
CA PRO A 137 -5.11 10.19 19.47
C PRO A 137 -6.29 9.20 19.39
N SER A 138 -7.17 9.23 20.39
CA SER A 138 -8.38 8.39 20.43
C SER A 138 -9.31 8.61 19.23
N SER A 139 -9.22 9.77 18.57
CA SER A 139 -9.92 10.07 17.34
C SER A 139 -8.97 10.69 16.30
N CYS A 140 -8.80 10.01 15.17
CA CYS A 140 -8.06 10.51 14.02
C CYS A 140 -8.85 10.29 12.73
N PHE A 141 -9.82 11.18 12.48
CA PHE A 141 -10.56 11.17 11.22
C PHE A 141 -9.75 11.81 10.10
N GLY A 142 -9.76 11.18 8.92
CA GLY A 142 -9.05 11.68 7.73
C GLY A 142 -7.55 11.88 7.98
N PRO A 143 -6.80 10.81 8.32
CA PRO A 143 -5.36 10.91 8.53
C PRO A 143 -4.65 11.38 7.25
N VAL A 144 -3.79 12.38 7.40
CA VAL A 144 -2.88 12.85 6.32
C VAL A 144 -1.45 12.74 6.81
N VAL A 145 -0.60 12.09 6.03
CA VAL A 145 0.83 11.99 6.33
C VAL A 145 1.59 13.04 5.55
N LEU A 146 2.34 13.90 6.24
CA LEU A 146 3.22 14.90 5.66
C LEU A 146 4.67 14.45 5.79
N VAL A 147 5.37 14.37 4.65
CA VAL A 147 6.84 14.27 4.60
C VAL A 147 7.41 15.69 4.67
N ARG A 148 8.22 15.94 5.69
CA ARG A 148 8.80 17.25 5.98
C ARG A 148 10.31 17.24 5.93
N VAL A 149 10.89 18.41 5.67
CA VAL A 149 12.33 18.65 5.70
C VAL A 149 12.85 18.52 7.13
N ALA A 150 13.60 17.48 7.46
CA ALA A 150 14.16 17.33 8.81
C ALA A 150 15.62 17.79 8.92
N GLY A 151 16.31 17.98 7.79
CA GLY A 151 17.68 18.48 7.82
C GLY A 151 18.22 18.97 6.48
N VAL A 152 19.12 19.95 6.55
CA VAL A 152 19.74 20.65 5.42
C VAL A 152 21.25 20.56 5.58
N ASN A 153 21.97 20.12 4.55
CA ASN A 153 23.43 19.95 4.58
C ASN A 153 23.93 19.20 5.84
N GLY A 154 23.20 18.16 6.27
CA GLY A 154 23.51 17.37 7.47
C GLY A 154 23.09 17.99 8.81
N THR A 155 22.60 19.24 8.82
CA THR A 155 22.13 19.91 10.04
C THR A 155 20.63 19.68 10.24
N LEU A 156 20.23 19.20 11.41
CA LEU A 156 18.83 18.98 11.78
C LEU A 156 18.07 20.30 11.94
N LEU A 157 16.81 20.32 11.52
CA LEU A 157 15.90 21.45 11.71
C LEU A 157 14.91 21.19 12.86
N PRO A 158 14.48 22.24 13.59
CA PRO A 158 13.39 22.11 14.54
C PRO A 158 12.06 21.82 13.82
N ALA A 159 11.20 21.03 14.45
CA ALA A 159 9.84 20.77 13.97
C ALA A 159 8.85 21.84 14.49
N PRO A 160 7.77 22.16 13.73
CA PRO A 160 7.48 21.70 12.38
C PRO A 160 8.23 22.51 11.32
N SER A 161 8.83 21.81 10.38
CA SER A 161 9.44 22.37 9.17
C SER A 161 8.51 22.23 7.97
N ALA A 162 8.86 22.83 6.83
CA ALA A 162 8.05 22.77 5.63
C ALA A 162 7.81 21.32 5.15
N TRP A 163 6.59 21.03 4.70
CA TRP A 163 6.26 19.75 4.06
C TRP A 163 6.55 19.79 2.56
N ILE A 164 7.05 18.69 2.01
CA ILE A 164 7.52 18.58 0.62
C ILE A 164 6.88 17.41 -0.14
N ALA A 165 6.24 16.48 0.57
CA ALA A 165 5.29 15.53 0.01
C ALA A 165 4.20 15.21 1.03
N ALA A 166 3.05 14.76 0.56
CA ALA A 166 1.93 14.37 1.40
C ALA A 166 1.27 13.09 0.87
N SER A 167 0.55 12.38 1.74
CA SER A 167 -0.35 11.31 1.33
C SER A 167 -1.38 11.83 0.33
N GLY A 168 -1.51 11.16 -0.81
CA GLY A 168 -2.51 11.46 -1.83
C GLY A 168 -3.88 10.86 -1.51
N PHE A 169 -4.71 10.76 -2.56
CA PHE A 169 -5.99 10.06 -2.53
C PHE A 169 -5.79 8.66 -3.10
N ASN A 170 -6.20 7.61 -2.38
CA ASN A 170 -6.13 6.25 -2.92
C ASN A 170 -7.40 5.95 -3.72
N SER A 171 -7.26 5.72 -5.02
CA SER A 171 -8.32 5.21 -5.89
C SER A 171 -8.34 3.68 -5.85
N THR A 172 -8.59 3.08 -4.68
CA THR A 172 -8.95 1.65 -4.66
C THR A 172 -10.44 1.53 -4.96
N SER A 173 -10.78 1.68 -6.24
CA SER A 173 -12.02 1.14 -6.81
C SER A 173 -11.62 0.21 -7.95
N THR A 174 -11.08 -0.95 -7.59
CA THR A 174 -11.11 -2.14 -8.47
C THR A 174 -12.07 -3.16 -7.85
N ASP A 175 -13.24 -2.69 -7.42
CA ASP A 175 -14.44 -3.50 -7.33
C ASP A 175 -15.28 -3.14 -8.57
N GLN A 176 -14.83 -3.59 -9.73
CA GLN A 176 -15.73 -3.77 -10.86
C GLN A 176 -15.66 -5.26 -11.17
N ASP A 177 -16.54 -6.00 -10.51
CA ASP A 177 -16.91 -7.34 -10.88
C ASP A 177 -17.16 -7.38 -12.39
N ASP A 178 -16.21 -7.93 -13.15
CA ASP A 178 -16.44 -8.43 -14.51
C ASP A 178 -17.29 -9.71 -14.39
N HIS A 179 -18.53 -9.53 -13.94
CA HIS A 179 -19.61 -10.51 -13.99
C HIS A 179 -20.80 -9.86 -14.70
N ASP A 180 -20.64 -9.60 -16.00
CA ASP A 180 -21.73 -9.68 -16.97
C ASP A 180 -21.18 -9.46 -18.39
N ARG A 181 -20.51 -10.49 -18.90
CA ARG A 181 -20.55 -10.81 -20.33
C ARG A 181 -20.94 -12.26 -20.45
N ASP A 182 -22.24 -12.51 -20.45
CA ASP A 182 -22.92 -13.57 -21.20
C ASP A 182 -24.42 -13.58 -20.87
N ASN A 183 -25.17 -12.54 -21.27
CA ASN A 183 -26.54 -12.70 -21.73
C ASN A 183 -27.11 -11.41 -22.36
N LYS A 184 -27.11 -11.34 -23.71
CA LYS A 184 -28.30 -11.10 -24.55
C LYS A 184 -27.93 -10.93 -26.01
#